data_AF-A0A941NH14-F1
#
_entry.id   AF-A0A941NH14-F1
#
_cell.length_a   1.000
_cell.length_b   1.000
_cell.length_c   1.000
_cell.angle_alpha   90.00
_cell.angle_beta   90.00
_cell.angle_gamma   90.00
#
_symmetry.space_group_name_H-M   'P 1'
#
loop_
_entity.id
_entity.type
_entity.pdbx_description
1 polymer ?
#
loop_
_entity_poly.entity_id
_entity_poly.type
_entity_poly.pdbx_seq_one_letter_code
_entity_poly.pdbx_strand_id
1 'polypeptide(L)'
;EGAFGWRGLLYYKWAMQDFWPGVMGVLREIKEIIPQGAISEQQRAYLVNAKRQIIEMVRDNNQHISKVLDVYDDSFSELIASNSPATFRAFLLSASPMFLDLGEKLGAISHIASFWRHRFPQGQPVLIDAEELSIIFQDFTSGFAERVRAQAAPIPQPKFVQV
;
A
#
# COMPACT_ATOMS: atom_id res chain seq x y z
N GLU A 1 -16.49 5.62 -22.54
CA GLU A 1 -16.30 4.55 -21.53
C GLU A 1 -15.44 4.95 -20.31
N GLY A 2 -14.51 5.92 -20.37
CA GLY A 2 -13.67 6.27 -19.21
C GLY A 2 -14.25 7.21 -18.13
N ALA A 3 -15.57 7.44 -18.09
CA ALA A 3 -16.20 8.31 -17.08
C ALA A 3 -16.56 7.58 -15.75
N PHE A 4 -16.19 6.31 -15.60
CA PHE A 4 -16.51 5.49 -14.41
C PHE A 4 -15.36 5.34 -13.42
N GLY A 5 -14.17 5.89 -13.71
CA GLY A 5 -13.00 5.78 -12.82
C GLY A 5 -13.22 6.35 -11.42
N TRP A 6 -14.08 7.36 -11.27
CA TRP A 6 -14.39 7.96 -9.96
C TRP A 6 -14.90 6.93 -8.93
N ARG A 7 -15.62 5.89 -9.36
CA ARG A 7 -16.06 4.81 -8.46
C ARG A 7 -14.88 4.00 -7.92
N GLY A 8 -13.87 3.78 -8.75
CA GLY A 8 -12.62 3.14 -8.33
C GLY A 8 -11.89 3.97 -7.28
N LEU A 9 -11.79 5.30 -7.46
CA LEU A 9 -11.11 6.18 -6.50
C LEU A 9 -11.83 6.18 -5.15
N LEU A 10 -13.16 6.25 -5.17
CA LEU A 10 -13.96 6.15 -3.94
C LEU A 10 -13.80 4.78 -3.26
N TYR A 11 -13.77 3.69 -4.03
CA TYR A 11 -13.48 2.36 -3.49
C TYR A 11 -12.11 2.32 -2.83
N TYR A 12 -11.06 2.80 -3.49
CA TYR A 12 -9.71 2.82 -2.91
C TYR A 12 -9.65 3.70 -1.66
N LYS A 13 -10.28 4.88 -1.67
CA LYS A 13 -10.35 5.77 -0.51
C LYS A 13 -11.04 5.11 0.69
N TRP A 14 -12.21 4.50 0.47
CA TRP A 14 -12.93 3.76 1.49
C TRP A 14 -12.10 2.58 2.00
N ALA A 15 -11.53 1.78 1.10
CA ALA A 15 -10.71 0.62 1.46
C ALA A 15 -9.55 1.07 2.37
N MET A 16 -8.80 2.10 1.97
CA MET A 16 -7.72 2.68 2.79
C MET A 16 -8.16 3.04 4.21
N GLN A 17 -9.35 3.65 4.37
CA GLN A 17 -9.86 4.00 5.69
C GLN A 17 -10.21 2.77 6.54
N ASP A 18 -10.77 1.73 5.90
CA ASP A 18 -11.24 0.52 6.57
C ASP A 18 -10.09 -0.43 6.96
N PHE A 19 -9.18 -0.75 6.03
CA PHE A 19 -8.14 -1.76 6.26
C PHE A 19 -6.90 -1.22 6.99
N TRP A 20 -6.58 0.09 6.86
CA TRP A 20 -5.32 0.65 7.35
C TRP A 20 -5.09 0.46 8.86
N PRO A 21 -6.10 0.61 9.74
CA PRO A 21 -5.95 0.29 11.16
C PRO A 21 -5.48 -1.15 11.39
N GLY A 22 -5.99 -2.12 10.61
CA GLY A 22 -5.59 -3.52 10.66
C GLY A 22 -4.14 -3.74 10.24
N VAL A 23 -3.70 -3.05 9.18
CA VAL A 23 -2.30 -3.06 8.72
C VAL A 23 -1.36 -2.50 9.79
N MET A 24 -1.73 -1.39 10.44
CA MET A 24 -0.92 -0.83 11.52
C MET A 24 -0.77 -1.80 12.71
N GLY A 25 -1.81 -2.59 13.00
CA GLY A 25 -1.71 -3.70 13.96
C GLY A 25 -0.71 -4.77 13.52
N VAL A 26 -0.76 -5.20 12.25
CA VAL A 26 0.18 -6.17 11.68
C VAL A 26 1.62 -5.65 11.71
N LEU A 27 1.87 -4.39 11.34
CA LEU A 27 3.22 -3.81 11.38
C LEU A 27 3.80 -3.76 12.80
N ARG A 28 2.94 -3.53 13.81
CA ARG A 28 3.35 -3.59 15.21
C ARG A 28 3.76 -5.00 15.62
N GLU A 29 2.96 -6.00 15.24
CA GLU A 29 3.27 -7.40 15.49
C GLU A 29 4.55 -7.86 14.77
N ILE A 30 4.75 -7.46 13.51
CA ILE A 30 6.00 -7.70 12.75
C ILE A 30 7.20 -7.07 13.46
N LYS A 31 7.05 -5.86 13.99
CA LYS A 31 8.12 -5.19 14.75
C LYS A 31 8.47 -5.98 16.01
N GLU A 32 7.46 -6.47 16.72
CA GLU A 32 7.60 -7.07 18.05
C GLU A 32 7.89 -8.57 18.04
N ILE A 33 7.61 -9.30 16.95
CA ILE A 33 7.76 -10.75 16.89
C ILE A 33 9.19 -11.21 17.23
N ILE A 34 9.31 -12.22 18.07
CA ILE A 34 10.59 -12.84 18.42
C ILE A 34 10.43 -14.34 18.12
N PRO A 35 11.27 -14.93 17.25
CA PRO A 35 11.19 -16.35 16.99
C PRO A 35 11.68 -17.15 18.20
N GLN A 36 11.18 -18.37 18.33
CA GLN A 36 11.54 -19.29 19.39
C GLN A 36 12.78 -20.11 19.03
N GLY A 37 13.44 -20.66 20.04
CA GLY A 37 14.60 -21.53 19.87
C GLY A 37 15.91 -20.77 19.66
N ALA A 38 16.91 -21.48 19.13
CA ALA A 38 18.23 -20.93 18.88
C ALA A 38 18.21 -19.99 17.66
N ILE A 39 18.81 -18.81 17.81
CA ILE A 39 18.93 -17.82 16.74
C ILE A 39 20.41 -17.50 16.58
N SER A 40 20.94 -17.70 15.37
CA SER A 40 22.31 -17.29 15.06
C SER A 40 22.42 -15.75 14.99
N GLU A 41 23.63 -15.22 15.16
CA GLU A 41 23.88 -13.77 15.02
C GLU A 41 23.49 -13.25 13.63
N GLN A 42 23.78 -14.04 12.59
CA GLN A 42 23.41 -13.72 11.21
C GLN A 42 21.89 -13.64 11.03
N GLN A 43 21.14 -14.62 11.55
CA GLN A 43 19.67 -14.60 11.49
C GLN A 43 19.10 -13.41 12.26
N ARG A 44 19.65 -13.09 13.44
CA ARG A 44 19.24 -11.91 14.22
C ARG A 44 19.45 -10.62 13.42
N ALA A 45 20.61 -10.44 12.81
CA ALA A 45 20.91 -9.26 12.00
C ALA A 45 19.98 -9.15 10.78
N TYR A 46 19.73 -10.28 10.10
CA TYR A 46 18.81 -10.35 8.97
C TYR A 46 17.39 -9.93 9.38
N LEU A 47 16.83 -10.54 10.43
CA LEU A 47 15.47 -10.27 10.89
C LEU A 47 15.28 -8.80 11.29
N VAL A 48 16.26 -8.19 11.96
CA VAL A 48 16.22 -6.76 12.32
C VAL A 48 16.15 -5.88 11.06
N ASN A 49 16.96 -6.17 10.06
CA ASN A 49 16.95 -5.41 8.80
C ASN A 49 15.64 -5.61 8.04
N ALA A 50 15.17 -6.84 7.91
CA ALA A 50 13.95 -7.17 7.18
C ALA A 50 12.71 -6.52 7.81
N LYS A 51 12.58 -6.50 9.14
CA LYS A 51 11.51 -5.77 9.84
C LYS A 51 11.47 -4.30 9.45
N ARG A 52 12.63 -3.63 9.49
CA ARG A 52 12.73 -2.22 9.11
C ARG A 52 12.29 -2.02 7.66
N GLN A 53 12.83 -2.83 6.75
CA GLN A 53 12.52 -2.74 5.32
C GLN A 53 11.03 -2.93 5.04
N ILE A 54 10.38 -3.91 5.67
CA ILE A 54 8.94 -4.15 5.52
C ILE A 54 8.13 -2.94 5.97
N ILE A 55 8.45 -2.37 7.14
CA ILE A 55 7.74 -1.23 7.71
C ILE A 55 7.91 0.02 6.82
N GLU A 56 9.13 0.32 6.39
CA GLU A 56 9.44 1.45 5.50
C GLU A 56 8.66 1.31 4.19
N MET A 57 8.73 0.14 3.58
CA MET A 57 8.06 -0.13 2.31
C MET A 57 6.53 -0.01 2.39
N VAL A 58 5.90 -0.57 3.43
CA VAL A 58 4.43 -0.43 3.59
C VAL A 58 4.05 1.04 3.79
N ARG A 59 4.84 1.79 4.58
CA ARG A 59 4.63 3.21 4.80
C ARG A 59 4.80 4.03 3.52
N ASP A 60 5.83 3.78 2.73
CA ASP A 60 6.10 4.52 1.50
C ASP A 60 4.98 4.31 0.47
N ASN A 61 4.47 3.08 0.35
CA ASN A 61 3.33 2.81 -0.53
C ASN A 61 2.04 3.46 -0.04
N ASN A 62 1.79 3.46 1.26
CA ASN A 62 0.65 4.18 1.83
C ASN A 62 0.74 5.70 1.56
N GLN A 63 1.94 6.28 1.71
CA GLN A 63 2.17 7.70 1.40
C GLN A 63 1.92 7.99 -0.09
N HIS A 64 2.36 7.11 -0.98
CA HIS A 64 2.10 7.24 -2.41
C HIS A 64 0.60 7.15 -2.73
N ILE A 65 -0.10 6.15 -2.20
CA ILE A 65 -1.55 5.99 -2.36
C ILE A 65 -2.28 7.26 -1.87
N SER A 66 -1.90 7.77 -0.70
CA SER A 66 -2.51 9.00 -0.13
C SER A 66 -2.34 10.18 -1.09
N LYS A 67 -1.13 10.41 -1.62
CA LYS A 67 -0.89 11.50 -2.59
C LYS A 67 -1.73 11.37 -3.86
N VAL A 68 -1.91 10.15 -4.35
CA VAL A 68 -2.75 9.90 -5.55
C VAL A 68 -4.22 10.20 -5.26
N LEU A 69 -4.71 9.85 -4.06
CA LEU A 69 -6.06 10.18 -3.61
C LEU A 69 -6.24 11.69 -3.38
N ASP A 70 -5.22 12.39 -2.89
CA ASP A 70 -5.25 13.85 -2.70
C ASP A 70 -5.41 14.58 -4.04
N VAL A 71 -4.70 14.16 -5.09
CA VAL A 71 -4.84 14.74 -6.45
C VAL A 71 -6.28 14.60 -6.98
N TYR A 72 -6.96 13.51 -6.63
CA TYR A 72 -8.37 13.34 -6.95
C TYR A 72 -9.25 14.31 -6.18
N ASP A 73 -9.06 14.40 -4.86
CA ASP A 73 -9.83 15.29 -3.99
C ASP A 73 -9.69 16.76 -4.44
N ASP A 74 -8.48 17.17 -4.86
CA ASP A 74 -8.20 18.49 -5.43
C ASP A 74 -8.95 18.70 -6.75
N SER A 75 -8.85 17.74 -7.68
CA SER A 75 -9.54 17.81 -8.99
C SER A 75 -11.06 17.84 -8.83
N PHE A 76 -11.59 17.13 -7.84
CA PHE A 76 -13.01 17.15 -7.52
C PHE A 76 -13.43 18.47 -6.87
N SER A 77 -12.61 19.02 -5.97
CA SER A 77 -12.87 20.33 -5.35
C SER A 77 -12.87 21.45 -6.40
N GLU A 78 -11.97 21.39 -7.38
CA GLU A 78 -11.93 22.32 -8.50
C GLU A 78 -13.19 22.23 -9.37
N LEU A 79 -13.74 21.03 -9.61
CA LEU A 79 -15.02 20.86 -10.30
C LEU A 79 -16.14 21.62 -9.58
N ILE A 80 -16.22 21.52 -8.25
CA ILE A 80 -17.25 22.19 -7.45
C ILE A 80 -17.07 23.71 -7.48
N ALA A 81 -15.82 24.19 -7.39
CA ALA A 81 -15.53 25.62 -7.34
C ALA A 81 -15.67 26.33 -8.70
N SER A 82 -15.18 25.70 -9.79
CA SER A 82 -15.11 26.29 -11.12
C SER A 82 -16.30 25.92 -12.03
N ASN A 83 -17.15 24.98 -11.61
CA ASN A 83 -18.22 24.40 -12.41
C ASN A 83 -17.74 23.95 -13.80
N SER A 84 -16.54 23.32 -13.87
CA SER A 84 -15.93 22.83 -15.12
C SER A 84 -15.96 21.29 -15.23
N PRO A 85 -17.09 20.69 -15.65
CA PRO A 85 -17.18 19.25 -15.96
C PRO A 85 -16.19 18.76 -17.01
N ALA A 86 -15.77 19.63 -17.94
CA ALA A 86 -14.84 19.27 -19.00
C ALA A 86 -13.45 18.93 -18.45
N THR A 87 -12.94 19.73 -17.52
CA THR A 87 -11.64 19.52 -16.87
C THR A 87 -11.65 18.22 -16.05
N PHE A 88 -12.69 18.02 -15.24
CA PHE A 88 -12.82 16.80 -14.43
C PHE A 88 -12.96 15.53 -15.29
N ARG A 89 -13.71 15.61 -16.40
CA ARG A 89 -13.80 14.51 -17.36
C ARG A 89 -12.44 14.20 -18.00
N ALA A 90 -11.65 15.22 -18.36
CA ALA A 90 -10.31 15.03 -18.91
C ALA A 90 -9.38 14.37 -17.88
N PHE A 91 -9.45 14.78 -16.61
CA PHE A 91 -8.76 14.12 -15.51
C PHE A 91 -9.13 12.63 -15.43
N LEU A 92 -10.42 12.29 -15.35
CA LEU A 92 -10.89 10.89 -15.24
C LEU A 92 -10.43 10.02 -16.42
N LEU A 93 -10.42 10.57 -17.63
CA LEU A 93 -9.92 9.86 -18.82
C LEU A 93 -8.41 9.60 -18.76
N SER A 94 -7.65 10.50 -18.14
CA SER A 94 -6.20 10.37 -17.97
C SER A 94 -5.77 9.53 -16.76
N ALA A 95 -6.69 9.27 -15.82
CA ALA A 95 -6.40 8.60 -14.55
C ALA A 95 -6.24 7.07 -14.66
N SER A 96 -6.44 6.46 -15.84
CA SER A 96 -6.34 4.99 -16.04
C SER A 96 -5.06 4.36 -15.44
N PRO A 97 -3.85 4.91 -15.68
CA PRO A 97 -2.62 4.37 -15.09
C PRO A 97 -2.55 4.52 -13.56
N MET A 98 -3.18 5.57 -13.00
CA MET A 98 -3.22 5.79 -11.54
C MET A 98 -4.01 4.68 -10.84
N PHE A 99 -5.07 4.16 -11.48
CA PHE A 99 -5.86 3.07 -10.91
C PHE A 99 -5.10 1.77 -10.79
N LEU A 100 -4.33 1.43 -11.83
CA LEU A 100 -3.50 0.24 -11.83
C LEU A 100 -2.46 0.32 -10.71
N ASP A 101 -1.76 1.45 -10.65
CA ASP A 101 -0.74 1.72 -9.62
C ASP A 101 -1.32 1.68 -8.20
N LEU A 102 -2.49 2.28 -7.96
CA LEU A 102 -3.21 2.17 -6.68
C LEU A 102 -3.55 0.72 -6.34
N GLY A 103 -4.10 -0.03 -7.30
CA GLY A 103 -4.49 -1.42 -7.11
C GLY A 103 -3.31 -2.33 -6.77
N GLU A 104 -2.18 -2.17 -7.46
CA GLU A 104 -0.96 -2.95 -7.21
C GLU A 104 -0.38 -2.67 -5.82
N LYS A 105 -0.26 -1.39 -5.45
CA LYS A 105 0.27 -0.97 -4.13
C LYS A 105 -0.64 -1.43 -3.01
N LEU A 106 -1.96 -1.24 -3.17
CA LEU A 106 -2.94 -1.70 -2.20
C LEU A 106 -2.92 -3.23 -2.06
N GLY A 107 -2.89 -3.95 -3.18
CA GLY A 107 -2.84 -5.41 -3.19
C GLY A 107 -1.59 -5.95 -2.52
N ALA A 108 -0.45 -5.28 -2.66
CA ALA A 108 0.79 -5.64 -1.99
C ALA A 108 0.72 -5.44 -0.46
N ILE A 109 0.16 -4.31 0.01
CA ILE A 109 -0.07 -4.08 1.45
C ILE A 109 -1.07 -5.09 2.01
N SER A 110 -2.18 -5.32 1.31
CA SER A 110 -3.21 -6.28 1.69
C SER A 110 -2.65 -7.70 1.79
N HIS A 111 -1.77 -8.11 0.87
CA HIS A 111 -1.14 -9.43 0.90
C HIS A 111 -0.38 -9.66 2.21
N ILE A 112 0.45 -8.70 2.66
CA ILE A 112 1.18 -8.79 3.92
C ILE A 112 0.22 -8.96 5.09
N ALA A 113 -0.81 -8.10 5.18
CA ALA A 113 -1.74 -8.13 6.29
C ALA A 113 -2.59 -9.40 6.34
N SER A 114 -3.13 -9.82 5.19
CA SER A 114 -3.95 -11.03 5.08
C SER A 114 -3.13 -12.28 5.38
N PHE A 115 -1.91 -12.39 4.83
CA PHE A 115 -1.02 -13.52 5.13
C PHE A 115 -0.68 -13.56 6.62
N TRP A 116 -0.29 -12.42 7.19
CA TRP A 116 0.09 -12.34 8.60
C TRP A 116 -1.06 -12.76 9.52
N ARG A 117 -2.28 -12.28 9.26
CA ARG A 117 -3.48 -12.65 10.03
C ARG A 117 -3.86 -14.12 9.88
N HIS A 118 -3.62 -14.70 8.71
CA HIS A 118 -3.82 -16.12 8.48
C HIS A 118 -2.79 -16.98 9.25
N ARG A 119 -1.50 -16.60 9.19
CA ARG A 119 -0.41 -17.34 9.87
C ARG A 119 -0.39 -17.15 11.39
N PHE A 120 -0.80 -15.97 11.86
CA PHE A 120 -0.84 -15.60 13.27
C PHE A 120 -2.23 -15.05 13.63
N PRO A 121 -3.23 -15.93 13.87
CA PRO A 121 -4.55 -15.51 14.30
C PRO A 121 -4.50 -14.77 15.64
N GLN A 122 -5.35 -13.76 15.80
CA GLN A 122 -5.42 -13.01 17.06
C GLN A 122 -5.85 -13.90 18.23
N GLY A 123 -5.23 -13.70 19.39
CA GLY A 123 -5.52 -14.45 20.61
C GLY A 123 -4.90 -15.85 20.66
N GLN A 124 -4.13 -16.25 19.64
CA GLN A 124 -3.38 -17.51 19.64
C GLN A 124 -1.89 -17.29 19.94
N PRO A 125 -1.21 -18.25 20.58
CA PRO A 125 0.23 -18.20 20.77
C PRO A 125 0.97 -18.10 19.44
N VAL A 126 1.91 -17.16 19.34
CA VAL A 126 2.78 -17.01 18.18
C VAL A 126 3.94 -18.00 18.33
N LEU A 127 3.85 -19.12 17.60
CA LEU A 127 4.89 -20.14 17.52
C LEU A 127 5.52 -20.10 16.12
N ILE A 128 6.78 -19.68 16.05
CA ILE A 128 7.59 -19.66 14.84
C ILE A 128 9.07 -19.70 15.20
N ASP A 129 9.89 -20.43 14.43
CA ASP A 129 11.34 -20.41 14.57
C ASP A 129 11.99 -19.33 13.70
N ALA A 130 13.32 -19.17 13.83
CA ALA A 130 14.03 -18.12 13.11
C ALA A 130 14.12 -18.37 11.60
N GLU A 131 14.08 -19.62 11.16
CA GLU A 131 14.22 -20.00 9.76
C GLU A 131 12.92 -19.74 9.01
N GLU A 132 11.79 -20.23 9.53
CA GLU A 132 10.46 -19.96 8.98
C GLU A 132 10.18 -18.45 8.95
N LEU A 133 10.48 -17.72 10.03
CA LEU A 133 10.28 -16.27 10.06
C LEU A 133 11.15 -15.55 9.02
N SER A 134 12.36 -16.04 8.77
CA SER A 134 13.25 -15.46 7.76
C SER A 134 12.70 -15.66 6.35
N ILE A 135 12.13 -16.83 6.05
CA ILE A 135 11.47 -17.11 4.77
C ILE A 135 10.27 -16.17 4.56
N ILE A 136 9.40 -16.02 5.56
CA ILE A 136 8.25 -15.11 5.48
C ILE A 136 8.69 -13.67 5.20
N PHE A 137 9.73 -13.20 5.91
CA PHE A 137 10.25 -11.85 5.71
C PHE A 137 10.96 -11.68 4.36
N GLN A 138 11.60 -12.73 3.86
CA GLN A 138 12.16 -12.75 2.51
C GLN A 138 11.07 -12.61 1.46
N ASP A 139 9.96 -13.33 1.58
CA ASP A 139 8.82 -13.23 0.66
C ASP A 139 8.17 -11.85 0.70
N PHE A 140 8.02 -11.26 1.89
CA PHE A 140 7.49 -9.92 2.03
C PHE A 140 8.39 -8.87 1.39
N THR A 141 9.72 -9.01 1.51
CA THR A 141 10.66 -8.05 0.93
C THR A 141 10.88 -8.25 -0.56
N SER A 142 10.83 -9.49 -1.07
CA SER A 142 11.05 -9.83 -2.48
C SER A 142 9.82 -9.59 -3.35
N GLY A 143 8.66 -10.15 -2.95
CA GLY A 143 7.41 -10.08 -3.72
C GLY A 143 6.87 -8.66 -3.85
N PHE A 144 7.37 -7.75 -3.02
CA PHE A 144 7.03 -6.34 -3.03
C PHE A 144 8.03 -5.52 -3.85
N ALA A 145 9.34 -5.84 -3.80
CA ALA A 145 10.37 -5.18 -4.62
C ALA A 145 10.12 -5.38 -6.14
N GLU A 146 9.63 -6.56 -6.53
CA GLU A 146 9.26 -6.85 -7.91
C GLU A 146 8.06 -6.02 -8.38
N ARG A 147 7.06 -5.80 -7.50
CA ARG A 147 5.87 -4.99 -7.78
C ARG A 147 6.18 -3.48 -7.82
N VAL A 148 7.07 -2.98 -6.96
CA VAL A 148 7.46 -1.56 -6.94
C VAL A 148 8.28 -1.17 -8.18
N ARG A 149 9.11 -2.06 -8.71
CA ARG A 149 9.90 -1.81 -9.93
C ARG A 149 9.06 -1.82 -11.21
N ALA A 150 7.90 -2.46 -11.20
CA ALA A 150 7.08 -2.66 -12.39
C ALA A 150 6.39 -1.39 -12.90
N GLN A 151 6.13 -0.39 -12.05
CA GLN A 151 5.63 0.94 -12.45
C GLN A 151 5.66 1.91 -11.26
N ALA A 152 6.41 2.99 -11.37
CA ALA A 152 6.05 4.24 -10.70
C ALA A 152 5.54 5.15 -11.81
N ALA A 153 4.24 5.07 -12.13
CA ALA A 153 3.65 6.01 -13.05
C ALA A 153 3.79 7.43 -12.44
N PRO A 154 4.32 8.42 -13.17
CA PRO A 154 4.39 9.77 -12.65
C PRO A 154 2.98 10.25 -12.30
N ILE A 155 2.82 10.79 -11.09
CA ILE A 155 1.55 11.37 -10.64
C ILE A 155 1.20 12.50 -11.64
N PRO A 156 0.08 12.39 -12.40
CA PRO A 156 -0.29 13.42 -13.35
C PRO A 156 -0.53 14.72 -12.59
N GLN A 157 0.13 15.80 -13.02
CA GLN A 157 -0.22 17.12 -12.52
C GLN A 157 -1.50 17.59 -13.22
N PRO A 158 -2.46 18.18 -12.48
CA PRO A 158 -3.63 18.78 -13.10
C PRO A 158 -3.15 19.86 -14.07
N LYS A 159 -3.48 19.68 -15.36
CA LYS A 159 -3.27 20.73 -16.36
C LYS A 159 -4.38 21.76 -16.18
N PHE A 160 -4.09 22.83 -15.46
CA PHE A 160 -4.97 24.00 -15.42
C PHE A 160 -5.13 24.53 -16.84
N VAL A 161 -6.35 24.48 -17.36
CA VAL A 161 -6.70 25.21 -18.58
C VAL A 161 -6.84 26.67 -18.17
N GLN A 162 -5.86 27.51 -18.51
CA GLN A 162 -6.04 28.96 -18.42
C GLN A 162 -7.17 29.33 -19.39
N VAL A 163 -8.24 29.90 -18.83
CA VAL A 163 -9.37 30.47 -19.57
C VAL A 163 -9.00 31.88 -20.02
#